data_AF-A0A2M8CBS1-F1
#
_entry.id   AF-A0A2M8CBS1-F1
#
_cell.length_a   1.000
_cell.length_b   1.000
_cell.length_c   1.000
_cell.angle_alpha   90.00
_cell.angle_beta   90.00
_cell.angle_gamma   90.00
#
_symmetry.space_group_name_H-M   'P 1'
#
loop_
_entity.id
_entity.type
_entity.pdbx_description
1 polymer ?
#
loop_
_entity_poly.entity_id
_entity_poly.type
_entity_poly.pdbx_seq_one_letter_code
_entity_poly.pdbx_strand_id
1 'polypeptide(L)'
;MKYGGYGKRWLYIFSNNQLEKVIDCPEQMQTVYLDFYVQNDSIILKPYMDKQSYHFDNINFKWNKIDKTDDLIFEDSDFYVYSLDFGEWGGKTWFKDKITDSQYVLESTTPLINKIDNTYYLTNSFQVLKIDNPKELTKCDSDVTYENIQKTGKNYSWYSESKGYEVIYEDENVDYFDFTYHPRIISSFVFNNELLHIYETDTASHLSRIENNKIQPFEKILDEVSFFNWYYSYRCKNLNGTNELLKFNTKNDQIYGLTTIKGNKIYVTYLVNDVELKPKTLGIVRSNEIFENRLETILADFSKLTLAEIESKEKEWKTFDITPNHKIGIGDSWNPNNYEIDINKSYLVVEDSIISNLIMYYATKETDLVRAVTIDWEKTQNSRIEFGNEKSASEVFLTRFNDLVLILNNELGEPNSINEEKKNQSYSWTIQNKITIKIKLTRQDNYNNIRMVIYERK
;
A
#
# COMPACT_ATOMS: atom_id res chain seq x y z
N MET A 1 0.85 -4.68 -0.04
CA MET A 1 0.84 -5.74 0.99
C MET A 1 0.72 -7.09 0.32
N LYS A 2 1.83 -7.72 -0.10
CA LYS A 2 1.75 -9.09 -0.66
C LYS A 2 2.85 -10.05 -0.22
N TYR A 3 4.03 -9.54 0.12
CA TYR A 3 5.17 -10.42 0.42
C TYR A 3 6.00 -9.97 1.62
N GLY A 4 5.48 -9.04 2.42
CA GLY A 4 6.06 -8.67 3.71
C GLY A 4 4.91 -8.25 4.59
N GLY A 5 4.79 -8.88 5.77
CA GLY A 5 3.83 -8.50 6.80
C GLY A 5 3.95 -7.02 7.16
N TYR A 6 2.94 -6.48 7.85
CA TYR A 6 2.78 -5.07 8.24
C TYR A 6 4.10 -4.41 8.68
N GLY A 7 4.82 -3.87 7.71
CA GLY A 7 6.23 -3.53 7.81
C GLY A 7 6.49 -2.35 8.73
N LYS A 8 7.59 -2.42 9.47
CA LYS A 8 8.26 -1.24 10.02
C LYS A 8 8.37 -0.24 8.87
N ARG A 9 7.86 0.97 9.07
CA ARG A 9 7.87 2.00 8.05
C ARG A 9 9.06 2.90 8.28
N TRP A 10 9.68 3.31 7.19
CA TRP A 10 10.82 4.22 7.21
C TRP A 10 10.52 5.43 6.34
N LEU A 11 11.04 6.57 6.79
CA LEU A 11 11.23 7.74 5.95
C LEU A 11 12.66 7.70 5.41
N TYR A 12 12.78 7.60 4.10
CA TYR A 12 14.06 7.69 3.40
C TYR A 12 14.28 9.14 2.97
N ILE A 13 15.43 9.71 3.31
CA ILE A 13 15.81 11.07 2.95
C ILE A 13 16.96 11.00 1.96
N PHE A 14 16.75 11.62 0.81
CA PHE A 14 17.73 11.66 -0.28
C PHE A 14 18.22 13.09 -0.47
N SER A 15 19.52 13.23 -0.74
CA SER A 15 20.16 14.49 -1.12
C SER A 15 21.14 14.21 -2.26
N ASN A 16 21.09 15.02 -3.33
CA ASN A 16 21.89 14.82 -4.54
C ASN A 16 21.85 13.38 -5.09
N ASN A 17 20.64 12.78 -5.14
CA ASN A 17 20.41 11.40 -5.57
C ASN A 17 21.10 10.30 -4.73
N GLN A 18 21.55 10.62 -3.52
CA GLN A 18 22.12 9.67 -2.58
C GLN A 18 21.25 9.56 -1.33
N LEU A 19 21.13 8.34 -0.79
CA LEU A 19 20.47 8.11 0.48
C LEU A 19 21.30 8.73 1.60
N GLU A 20 20.75 9.75 2.26
CA GLU A 20 21.40 10.45 3.36
C GLU A 20 21.02 9.82 4.70
N LYS A 21 19.73 9.55 4.90
CA LYS A 21 19.20 9.02 6.17
C LYS A 21 18.00 8.09 5.97
N VAL A 22 17.87 7.17 6.93
CA VAL A 22 16.69 6.31 7.10
C VAL A 22 16.17 6.56 8.51
N ILE A 23 14.94 7.05 8.62
CA ILE A 23 14.30 7.37 9.90
C ILE A 23 13.15 6.40 10.15
N ASP A 24 13.15 5.75 11.31
CA ASP A 24 12.04 4.90 11.74
C ASP A 24 10.77 5.72 11.96
N CYS A 25 9.63 5.25 11.45
CA CYS A 25 8.34 5.78 11.84
C CYS A 25 8.01 5.39 13.29
N PRO A 26 7.22 6.20 14.03
CA PRO A 26 6.78 5.88 15.38
C PRO A 26 6.10 4.51 15.44
N GLU A 27 6.30 3.76 16.52
CA GLU A 27 5.70 2.43 16.71
C GLU A 27 4.17 2.46 16.61
N GLN A 28 3.55 3.53 17.14
CA GLN A 28 2.10 3.75 17.07
C GLN A 28 1.59 3.96 15.63
N MET A 29 2.48 4.17 14.67
CA MET A 29 2.18 4.35 13.24
C MET A 29 2.37 3.05 12.42
N GLN A 30 2.62 1.92 13.08
CA GLN A 30 2.58 0.58 12.47
C GLN A 30 1.13 0.09 12.28
N THR A 31 0.34 0.85 11.53
CA THR A 31 -1.08 0.57 11.22
C THR A 31 -1.25 0.16 9.76
N VAL A 32 -2.39 -0.42 9.37
CA VAL A 32 -2.69 -0.78 7.97
C VAL A 32 -2.74 0.46 7.07
N TYR A 33 -3.49 1.48 7.48
CA TYR A 33 -3.74 2.68 6.70
C TYR A 33 -3.03 3.87 7.31
N LEU A 34 -2.10 4.44 6.55
CA LEU A 34 -1.25 5.52 6.99
C LEU A 34 -1.07 6.51 5.86
N ASP A 35 -1.34 7.76 6.20
CA ASP A 35 -1.24 8.87 5.30
C ASP A 35 0.01 9.67 5.59
N PHE A 36 0.59 10.17 4.50
CA PHE A 36 1.78 10.98 4.48
C PHE A 36 1.54 12.18 3.58
N TYR A 37 1.67 13.37 4.15
CA TYR A 37 1.21 14.59 3.52
C TYR A 37 1.98 15.80 4.10
N VAL A 38 2.20 16.86 3.31
CA VAL A 38 2.89 18.08 3.74
C VAL A 38 1.89 19.14 4.22
N GLN A 39 2.17 19.79 5.34
CA GLN A 39 1.37 20.89 5.90
C GLN A 39 2.32 21.89 6.59
N ASN A 40 2.19 23.19 6.31
CA ASN A 40 3.00 24.25 6.93
C ASN A 40 4.52 23.95 6.93
N ASP A 41 5.07 23.63 5.74
CA ASP A 41 6.46 23.21 5.50
C ASP A 41 6.93 21.97 6.30
N SER A 42 6.01 21.27 6.94
CA SER A 42 6.26 20.08 7.73
C SER A 42 5.66 18.85 7.06
N ILE A 43 6.34 17.73 7.18
CA ILE A 43 5.79 16.44 6.79
C ILE A 43 4.93 15.93 7.94
N ILE A 44 3.69 15.54 7.64
CA ILE A 44 2.75 14.96 8.59
C ILE A 44 2.57 13.46 8.32
N LEU A 45 2.51 12.72 9.40
CA LEU A 45 2.24 11.29 9.45
C LEU A 45 0.97 11.05 10.28
N LYS A 46 -0.03 10.41 9.68
CA LYS A 46 -1.35 10.22 10.33
C LYS A 46 -1.97 8.87 9.97
N PRO A 47 -2.51 8.09 10.93
CA PRO A 47 -3.24 6.87 10.66
C PRO A 47 -4.69 7.20 10.27
N TYR A 48 -5.32 6.35 9.44
CA TYR A 48 -6.72 6.53 9.03
C TYR A 48 -7.72 6.62 10.20
N MET A 49 -7.49 5.92 11.31
CA MET A 49 -8.45 5.84 12.44
C MET A 49 -8.36 7.01 13.44
N ASP A 50 -7.86 8.18 13.01
CA ASP A 50 -7.78 9.45 13.74
C ASP A 50 -7.36 9.38 15.23
N LYS A 51 -6.33 8.59 15.55
CA LYS A 51 -5.86 8.41 16.94
C LYS A 51 -4.79 9.40 17.39
N GLN A 52 -3.90 9.78 16.47
CA GLN A 52 -2.69 10.56 16.77
C GLN A 52 -2.06 11.05 15.48
N SER A 53 -1.54 12.28 15.43
CA SER A 53 -0.72 12.75 14.30
C SER A 53 0.73 13.01 14.75
N TYR A 54 1.66 13.01 13.80
CA TYR A 54 3.06 13.35 14.04
C TYR A 54 3.53 14.31 12.95
N HIS A 55 4.34 15.31 13.32
CA HIS A 55 5.09 16.10 12.34
C HIS A 55 6.55 15.66 12.35
N PHE A 56 7.20 15.78 11.20
CA PHE A 56 8.62 15.53 11.06
C PHE A 56 9.43 16.78 11.36
N ASP A 57 10.32 16.68 12.34
CA ASP A 57 11.32 17.69 12.65
C ASP A 57 12.52 17.49 11.72
N ASN A 58 12.62 18.36 10.70
CA ASN A 58 13.68 18.30 9.70
C ASN A 58 15.06 18.72 10.24
N ILE A 59 15.13 19.38 11.40
CA ILE A 59 16.38 19.79 12.05
C ILE A 59 16.96 18.61 12.83
N ASN A 60 16.13 17.97 13.65
CA ASN A 60 16.55 16.88 14.53
C ASN A 60 16.32 15.49 13.94
N PHE A 61 15.69 15.40 12.76
CA PHE A 61 15.35 14.16 12.05
C PHE A 61 14.53 13.18 12.89
N LYS A 62 13.48 13.69 13.56
CA LYS A 62 12.62 12.90 14.44
C LYS A 62 11.14 13.20 14.22
N TRP A 63 10.30 12.24 14.61
CA TRP A 63 8.86 12.42 14.62
C TRP A 63 8.41 12.98 15.97
N ASN A 64 7.77 14.15 15.94
CA ASN A 64 7.20 14.78 17.12
C ASN A 64 5.68 14.57 17.13
N LYS A 65 5.18 14.10 18.27
CA LYS A 65 3.76 13.85 18.51
C LYS A 65 2.98 15.17 18.51
N ILE A 66 1.85 15.23 17.80
CA ILE A 66 0.92 16.37 17.79
C ILE A 66 -0.54 15.90 17.90
N ASP A 67 -1.33 16.53 18.75
CA ASP A 67 -2.68 16.05 19.10
C ASP A 67 -3.59 15.92 17.88
N LYS A 68 -3.67 16.95 17.05
CA LYS A 68 -4.45 16.94 15.82
C LYS A 68 -3.88 17.91 14.80
N THR A 69 -4.02 17.56 13.53
CA THR A 69 -3.82 18.46 12.38
C THR A 69 -5.10 19.19 12.09
N ASP A 70 -5.05 20.50 11.86
CA ASP A 70 -6.25 21.26 11.52
C ASP A 70 -6.93 20.70 10.24
N ASP A 71 -8.22 21.01 10.10
CA ASP A 71 -9.00 20.66 8.90
C ASP A 71 -9.11 21.88 7.96
N LEU A 72 -8.18 22.85 8.10
CA LEU A 72 -8.09 24.04 7.27
C LEU A 72 -7.52 23.64 5.90
N ILE A 73 -8.20 24.01 4.83
CA ILE A 73 -7.82 23.68 3.45
C ILE A 73 -7.54 24.91 2.60
N PHE A 74 -7.92 26.10 3.06
CA PHE A 74 -7.60 27.37 2.41
C PHE A 74 -7.77 28.52 3.40
N GLU A 75 -6.98 29.57 3.22
CA GLU A 75 -7.06 30.80 4.01
C GLU A 75 -6.72 32.00 3.14
N ASP A 76 -7.50 33.08 3.27
CA ASP A 76 -7.16 34.38 2.71
C ASP A 76 -7.44 35.52 3.69
N SER A 77 -7.50 36.77 3.22
CA SER A 77 -7.76 37.93 4.08
C SER A 77 -9.13 37.90 4.76
N ASP A 78 -10.11 37.23 4.17
CA ASP A 78 -11.53 37.39 4.51
C ASP A 78 -12.08 36.12 5.19
N PHE A 79 -11.60 34.94 4.80
CA PHE A 79 -12.14 33.66 5.26
C PHE A 79 -11.06 32.66 5.71
N TYR A 80 -11.41 31.87 6.72
CA TYR A 80 -10.85 30.54 6.93
C TYR A 80 -11.76 29.52 6.23
N VAL A 81 -11.19 28.55 5.52
CA VAL A 81 -11.98 27.50 4.86
C VAL A 81 -11.61 26.11 5.37
N TYR A 82 -12.59 25.43 5.95
CA TYR A 82 -12.45 24.10 6.53
C TYR A 82 -13.19 23.06 5.71
N SER A 83 -12.73 21.81 5.72
CA SER A 83 -13.50 20.71 5.13
C SER A 83 -13.38 19.41 5.92
N LEU A 84 -14.48 18.67 5.98
CA LEU A 84 -14.57 17.36 6.62
C LEU A 84 -15.16 16.35 5.63
N ASP A 85 -14.63 15.13 5.69
CA ASP A 85 -15.09 13.96 4.96
C ASP A 85 -15.73 12.99 5.96
N PHE A 86 -16.99 12.62 5.71
CA PHE A 86 -17.77 11.70 6.51
C PHE A 86 -17.93 10.32 5.84
N GLY A 87 -17.06 9.99 4.88
CA GLY A 87 -17.04 8.72 4.15
C GLY A 87 -18.20 8.61 3.17
N GLU A 88 -18.99 7.54 3.29
CA GLU A 88 -20.14 7.28 2.41
C GLU A 88 -21.23 8.36 2.47
N TRP A 89 -21.20 9.20 3.51
CA TRP A 89 -22.14 10.32 3.68
C TRP A 89 -21.66 11.62 3.01
N GLY A 90 -20.57 11.55 2.23
CA GLY A 90 -19.94 12.70 1.59
C GLY A 90 -19.24 13.61 2.58
N GLY A 91 -19.00 14.85 2.18
CA GLY A 91 -18.28 15.83 2.96
C GLY A 91 -18.84 17.23 2.80
N LYS A 92 -18.40 18.12 3.68
CA LYS A 92 -18.86 19.51 3.72
C LYS A 92 -17.66 20.44 3.77
N THR A 93 -17.86 21.64 3.25
CA THR A 93 -16.86 22.71 3.26
C THR A 93 -17.48 23.96 3.89
N TRP A 94 -16.76 24.59 4.80
CA TRP A 94 -17.21 25.77 5.56
C TRP A 94 -16.31 26.96 5.27
N PHE A 95 -16.91 28.09 4.90
CA PHE A 95 -16.28 29.40 4.87
C PHE A 95 -16.61 30.14 6.16
N LYS A 96 -15.60 30.41 6.97
CA LYS A 96 -15.72 31.15 8.22
C LYS A 96 -15.18 32.56 8.03
N ASP A 97 -16.07 33.54 8.07
CA ASP A 97 -15.74 34.96 7.93
C ASP A 97 -14.90 35.43 9.13
N LYS A 98 -13.72 35.98 8.86
CA LYS A 98 -12.74 36.38 9.89
C LYS A 98 -13.16 37.57 10.74
N ILE A 99 -14.09 38.39 10.24
CA ILE A 99 -14.53 39.64 10.88
C ILE A 99 -15.75 39.39 11.76
N THR A 100 -16.71 38.64 11.24
CA THR A 100 -18.04 38.44 11.85
C THR A 100 -18.19 37.10 12.55
N ASP A 101 -17.22 36.19 12.39
CA ASP A 101 -17.24 34.81 12.89
C ASP A 101 -18.41 33.97 12.33
N SER A 102 -19.17 34.52 11.37
CA SER A 102 -20.26 33.81 10.70
C SER A 102 -19.72 32.73 9.77
N GLN A 103 -20.38 31.58 9.76
CA GLN A 103 -20.00 30.45 8.91
C GLN A 103 -21.04 30.19 7.84
N TYR A 104 -20.55 29.78 6.67
CA TYR A 104 -21.35 29.46 5.51
C TYR A 104 -20.90 28.12 4.94
N VAL A 105 -21.83 27.25 4.58
CA VAL A 105 -21.56 25.84 4.26
C VAL A 105 -22.12 25.45 2.91
N LEU A 106 -21.45 24.52 2.25
CA LEU A 106 -21.93 23.81 1.07
C LEU A 106 -21.51 22.34 1.08
N GLU A 107 -22.21 21.52 0.29
CA GLU A 107 -21.82 20.14 0.01
C GLU A 107 -20.70 20.10 -1.04
N SER A 108 -19.49 19.87 -0.55
CA SER A 108 -18.30 19.60 -1.36
C SER A 108 -17.28 18.91 -0.48
N THR A 109 -16.96 17.66 -0.81
CA THR A 109 -16.04 16.81 -0.03
C THR A 109 -14.59 17.15 -0.33
N THR A 110 -13.90 17.83 0.58
CA THR A 110 -12.44 18.05 0.53
C THR A 110 -11.92 18.64 -0.80
N PRO A 111 -12.55 19.72 -1.31
CA PRO A 111 -12.19 20.29 -2.61
C PRO A 111 -10.81 20.92 -2.59
N LEU A 112 -10.21 21.06 -3.77
CA LEU A 112 -9.13 22.01 -4.02
C LEU A 112 -9.76 23.40 -4.16
N ILE A 113 -9.27 24.40 -3.41
CA ILE A 113 -9.81 25.76 -3.46
C ILE A 113 -8.82 26.68 -4.16
N ASN A 114 -9.22 27.26 -5.28
CA ASN A 114 -8.46 28.33 -5.95
C ASN A 114 -9.25 29.63 -5.89
N LYS A 115 -8.55 30.77 -5.91
CA LYS A 115 -9.17 32.10 -5.95
C LYS A 115 -8.61 32.88 -7.13
N ILE A 116 -9.49 33.46 -7.94
CA ILE A 116 -9.14 34.39 -9.02
C ILE A 116 -9.93 35.67 -8.72
N ASP A 117 -9.20 36.77 -8.51
CA ASP A 117 -9.75 38.01 -7.99
C ASP A 117 -10.53 37.76 -6.69
N ASN A 118 -11.86 37.95 -6.70
CA ASN A 118 -12.74 37.71 -5.55
C ASN A 118 -13.56 36.42 -5.66
N THR A 119 -13.42 35.67 -6.76
CA THR A 119 -14.21 34.46 -7.03
C THR A 119 -13.43 33.22 -6.61
N TYR A 120 -14.09 32.32 -5.89
CA TYR A 120 -13.55 31.04 -5.45
C TYR A 120 -13.97 29.92 -6.40
N TYR A 121 -13.06 28.97 -6.61
CA TYR A 121 -13.28 27.79 -7.42
C TYR A 121 -12.98 26.55 -6.58
N LEU A 122 -14.00 25.73 -6.34
CA LEU A 122 -13.89 24.47 -5.60
C LEU A 122 -13.85 23.33 -6.61
N THR A 123 -12.68 22.71 -6.74
CA THR A 123 -12.44 21.61 -7.69
C THR A 123 -12.42 20.27 -6.96
N ASN A 124 -13.29 19.36 -7.39
CA ASN A 124 -13.28 17.93 -7.09
C ASN A 124 -12.90 17.13 -8.35
N SER A 125 -12.80 15.81 -8.22
CA SER A 125 -12.44 14.92 -9.34
C SER A 125 -13.36 15.05 -10.56
N PHE A 126 -14.65 15.29 -10.32
CA PHE A 126 -15.68 15.25 -11.35
C PHE A 126 -16.56 16.50 -11.39
N GLN A 127 -16.23 17.53 -10.60
CA GLN A 127 -17.04 18.74 -10.52
C GLN A 127 -16.17 19.95 -10.19
N VAL A 128 -16.51 21.11 -10.77
CA VAL A 128 -15.97 22.41 -10.37
C VAL A 128 -17.10 23.38 -10.08
N LEU A 129 -17.08 23.92 -8.86
CA LEU A 129 -18.01 24.94 -8.39
C LEU A 129 -17.34 26.30 -8.41
N LYS A 130 -18.09 27.32 -8.79
CA LYS A 130 -17.70 28.73 -8.77
C LYS A 130 -18.54 29.47 -7.73
N ILE A 131 -17.89 30.23 -6.85
CA ILE A 131 -18.53 30.99 -5.77
C ILE A 131 -18.03 32.43 -5.86
N ASP A 132 -18.91 33.35 -6.29
CA ASP A 132 -18.58 34.77 -6.38
C ASP A 132 -18.58 35.45 -4.99
N ASN A 133 -19.39 34.96 -4.05
CA ASN A 133 -19.49 35.50 -2.70
C ASN A 133 -19.83 34.40 -1.68
N PRO A 134 -18.88 33.97 -0.82
CA PRO A 134 -19.15 32.94 0.19
C PRO A 134 -20.28 33.29 1.16
N LYS A 135 -20.64 34.58 1.32
CA LYS A 135 -21.74 35.00 2.21
C LYS A 135 -23.14 34.70 1.66
N GLU A 136 -23.23 34.33 0.39
CA GLU A 136 -24.47 33.93 -0.28
C GLU A 136 -24.74 32.43 -0.19
N LEU A 137 -23.74 31.66 0.24
CA LEU A 137 -23.90 30.26 0.61
C LEU A 137 -24.85 30.10 1.79
N THR A 138 -25.21 28.86 2.09
CA THR A 138 -26.08 28.53 3.22
C THR A 138 -25.41 28.92 4.53
N LYS A 139 -25.95 29.94 5.21
CA LYS A 139 -25.46 30.37 6.52
C LYS A 139 -25.73 29.29 7.58
N CYS A 140 -24.72 28.97 8.36
CA CYS A 140 -24.81 28.00 9.45
C CYS A 140 -25.65 28.55 10.62
N ASP A 141 -26.45 27.68 11.24
CA ASP A 141 -26.87 27.88 12.62
C ASP A 141 -25.80 27.36 13.59
N SER A 142 -26.07 27.40 14.90
CA SER A 142 -25.13 26.90 15.90
C SER A 142 -24.76 25.44 15.66
N ASP A 143 -25.71 24.57 15.33
CA ASP A 143 -25.53 23.12 15.34
C ASP A 143 -24.69 22.61 14.17
N VAL A 144 -24.62 23.37 13.07
CA VAL A 144 -23.87 23.00 11.85
C VAL A 144 -22.59 23.79 11.60
N THR A 145 -22.15 24.60 12.57
CA THR A 145 -20.79 25.16 12.53
C THR A 145 -19.73 24.06 12.49
N TYR A 146 -18.60 24.32 11.83
CA TYR A 146 -17.48 23.39 11.74
C TYR A 146 -17.05 22.87 13.12
N GLU A 147 -16.92 23.75 14.12
CA GLU A 147 -16.47 23.39 15.47
C GLU A 147 -17.46 22.44 16.15
N ASN A 148 -18.77 22.66 15.98
CA ASN A 148 -19.77 21.78 16.57
C ASN A 148 -19.87 20.43 15.85
N ILE A 149 -19.73 20.40 14.52
CA ILE A 149 -19.66 19.15 13.76
C ILE A 149 -18.42 18.35 14.15
N GLN A 150 -17.27 19.00 14.19
CA GLN A 150 -15.99 18.39 14.58
C GLN A 150 -16.06 17.82 16.01
N LYS A 151 -16.66 18.55 16.95
CA LYS A 151 -16.79 18.13 18.35
C LYS A 151 -17.80 17.01 18.56
N THR A 152 -18.93 17.04 17.86
CA THR A 152 -20.02 16.08 18.08
C THR A 152 -19.86 14.81 17.25
N GLY A 153 -19.08 14.86 16.16
CA GLY A 153 -18.93 13.75 15.22
C GLY A 153 -20.23 13.39 14.50
N LYS A 154 -21.21 14.31 14.48
CA LYS A 154 -22.49 14.06 13.81
C LYS A 154 -22.33 14.19 12.30
N ASN A 155 -22.70 13.13 11.60
CA ASN A 155 -22.75 13.08 10.15
C ASN A 155 -24.16 13.51 9.75
N TYR A 156 -24.32 14.76 9.29
CA TYR A 156 -25.62 15.24 8.84
C TYR A 156 -25.79 15.00 7.35
N SER A 157 -26.72 14.12 6.98
CA SER A 157 -27.37 14.23 5.67
C SER A 157 -28.05 15.60 5.62
N TRP A 158 -27.67 16.37 4.61
CA TRP A 158 -28.00 17.76 4.30
C TRP A 158 -28.90 18.59 5.25
N TYR A 159 -28.39 19.77 5.67
CA TYR A 159 -29.04 20.67 6.62
C TYR A 159 -30.08 21.63 5.99
N SER A 160 -30.00 21.96 4.71
CA SER A 160 -30.99 22.81 3.96
C SER A 160 -30.49 23.10 2.55
N GLU A 161 -31.33 23.18 1.50
CA GLU A 161 -30.96 23.41 0.07
C GLU A 161 -29.68 24.24 -0.20
N SER A 162 -28.81 23.73 -1.08
CA SER A 162 -27.48 24.30 -1.33
C SER A 162 -27.62 25.45 -2.30
N LYS A 163 -27.03 26.60 -1.98
CA LYS A 163 -27.17 27.82 -2.78
C LYS A 163 -25.89 28.64 -2.77
N GLY A 164 -25.83 29.68 -3.60
CA GLY A 164 -24.74 30.65 -3.63
C GLY A 164 -23.51 30.20 -4.43
N TYR A 165 -23.66 29.22 -5.32
CA TYR A 165 -22.61 28.75 -6.22
C TYR A 165 -23.18 28.43 -7.61
N GLU A 166 -22.29 28.41 -8.60
CA GLU A 166 -22.52 28.00 -9.98
C GLU A 166 -21.72 26.72 -10.27
N VAL A 167 -22.34 25.72 -10.88
CA VAL A 167 -21.61 24.54 -11.38
C VAL A 167 -21.05 24.87 -12.76
N ILE A 168 -19.72 25.00 -12.86
CA ILE A 168 -19.05 25.33 -14.13
C ILE A 168 -18.49 24.08 -14.83
N TYR A 169 -18.48 22.93 -14.16
CA TYR A 169 -18.18 21.64 -14.76
C TYR A 169 -18.75 20.53 -13.87
N GLU A 170 -19.34 19.52 -14.49
CA GLU A 170 -19.78 18.28 -13.82
C GLU A 170 -19.73 17.13 -14.84
N ASP A 171 -19.15 15.99 -14.44
CA ASP A 171 -19.26 14.76 -15.21
C ASP A 171 -20.50 13.97 -14.76
N GLU A 172 -21.59 14.16 -15.48
CA GLU A 172 -22.89 13.51 -15.20
C GLU A 172 -22.89 11.99 -15.45
N ASN A 173 -21.83 11.43 -16.05
CA ASN A 173 -21.76 10.00 -16.38
C ASN A 173 -21.08 9.16 -15.30
N VAL A 174 -20.61 9.78 -14.21
CA VAL A 174 -19.92 9.09 -13.13
C VAL A 174 -20.94 8.67 -12.08
N ASP A 175 -21.08 7.37 -11.89
CA ASP A 175 -21.73 6.81 -10.71
C ASP A 175 -20.69 6.66 -9.60
N TYR A 176 -20.94 7.23 -8.43
CA TYR A 176 -20.04 7.13 -7.29
C TYR A 176 -19.86 5.69 -6.78
N PHE A 177 -20.76 4.78 -7.16
CA PHE A 177 -20.67 3.35 -6.89
C PHE A 177 -20.04 2.55 -8.04
N ASP A 178 -19.66 3.21 -9.14
CA ASP A 178 -18.85 2.60 -10.19
C ASP A 178 -17.36 2.70 -9.83
N PHE A 179 -16.77 1.55 -9.54
CA PHE A 179 -15.35 1.42 -9.21
C PHE A 179 -14.46 1.21 -10.45
N THR A 180 -15.01 1.35 -11.65
CA THR A 180 -14.22 1.37 -12.87
C THR A 180 -13.46 2.69 -13.02
N TYR A 181 -12.51 2.70 -13.95
CA TYR A 181 -11.70 3.90 -14.18
C TYR A 181 -12.53 4.96 -14.90
N HIS A 182 -12.62 6.14 -14.31
CA HIS A 182 -13.18 7.34 -14.95
C HIS A 182 -12.11 8.42 -15.09
N PRO A 183 -11.99 9.06 -16.26
CA PRO A 183 -11.19 10.26 -16.42
C PRO A 183 -11.58 11.33 -15.39
N ARG A 184 -10.61 12.01 -14.80
CA ARG A 184 -10.86 12.90 -13.66
C ARG A 184 -9.88 14.05 -13.53
N ILE A 185 -10.32 15.12 -12.89
CA ILE A 185 -9.44 16.21 -12.45
C ILE A 185 -8.63 15.75 -11.24
N ILE A 186 -7.31 15.77 -11.36
CA ILE A 186 -6.39 15.41 -10.28
C ILE A 186 -6.01 16.63 -9.46
N SER A 187 -5.84 17.77 -10.13
CA SER A 187 -5.39 19.01 -9.53
C SER A 187 -5.92 20.21 -10.30
N SER A 188 -5.93 21.37 -9.65
CA SER A 188 -6.23 22.65 -10.26
C SER A 188 -5.38 23.76 -9.66
N PHE A 189 -5.01 24.73 -10.47
CA PHE A 189 -4.14 25.83 -10.08
C PHE A 189 -4.41 27.07 -10.94
N VAL A 190 -4.08 28.24 -10.40
CA VAL A 190 -4.22 29.51 -11.12
C VAL A 190 -2.91 29.84 -11.82
N PHE A 191 -2.98 30.13 -13.11
CA PHE A 191 -1.84 30.61 -13.89
C PHE A 191 -2.30 31.73 -14.82
N ASN A 192 -1.60 32.88 -14.81
CA ASN A 192 -1.97 34.06 -15.61
C ASN A 192 -3.46 34.46 -15.52
N ASN A 193 -4.02 34.42 -14.30
CA ASN A 193 -5.44 34.72 -14.03
C ASN A 193 -6.44 33.75 -14.68
N GLU A 194 -5.98 32.56 -15.08
CA GLU A 194 -6.81 31.47 -15.62
C GLU A 194 -6.77 30.27 -14.67
N LEU A 195 -7.92 29.62 -14.48
CA LEU A 195 -8.01 28.35 -13.77
C LEU A 195 -7.64 27.21 -14.72
N LEU A 196 -6.51 26.55 -14.43
CA LEU A 196 -6.06 25.37 -15.15
C LEU A 196 -6.21 24.12 -14.29
N HIS A 197 -6.28 22.97 -14.96
CA HIS A 197 -6.46 21.68 -14.34
C HIS A 197 -5.44 20.67 -14.87
N ILE A 198 -5.06 19.73 -14.01
CA ILE A 198 -4.44 18.47 -14.45
C ILE A 198 -5.57 17.45 -14.56
N TYR A 199 -5.82 17.00 -15.78
CA TYR A 199 -6.85 16.02 -16.11
C TYR A 199 -6.22 14.70 -16.53
N GLU A 200 -6.56 13.64 -15.80
CA GLU A 200 -6.08 12.29 -16.03
C GLU A 200 -7.08 11.52 -16.88
N THR A 201 -6.56 10.79 -17.87
CA THR A 201 -7.25 9.79 -18.68
C THR A 201 -6.57 8.43 -18.46
N ASP A 202 -7.15 7.37 -19.02
CA ASP A 202 -6.65 6.00 -18.89
C ASP A 202 -5.22 5.80 -19.44
N THR A 203 -4.81 6.68 -20.35
CA THR A 203 -3.57 6.57 -21.12
C THR A 203 -2.60 7.71 -20.87
N ALA A 204 -3.08 8.89 -20.47
CA ALA A 204 -2.24 10.07 -20.29
C ALA A 204 -2.85 11.09 -19.34
N SER A 205 -2.02 12.01 -18.87
CA SER A 205 -2.44 13.19 -18.13
C SER A 205 -2.18 14.45 -18.94
N HIS A 206 -3.07 15.42 -18.82
CA HIS A 206 -3.08 16.64 -19.62
C HIS A 206 -3.23 17.88 -18.74
N LEU A 207 -2.70 19.00 -19.20
CA LEU A 207 -3.24 20.31 -18.87
C LEU A 207 -4.55 20.50 -19.61
N SER A 208 -5.52 21.02 -18.88
CA SER A 208 -6.85 21.29 -19.38
C SER A 208 -7.43 22.56 -18.78
N ARG A 209 -8.43 23.09 -19.46
CA ARG A 209 -9.26 24.22 -19.02
C ARG A 209 -10.73 23.82 -19.09
N ILE A 210 -11.61 24.60 -18.48
CA ILE A 210 -13.05 24.42 -18.62
C ILE A 210 -13.58 25.46 -19.60
N GLU A 211 -14.21 25.01 -20.68
CA GLU A 211 -14.87 25.86 -21.67
C GLU A 211 -16.28 25.32 -21.94
N ASN A 212 -17.29 26.19 -21.89
CA ASN A 212 -18.70 25.83 -22.10
C ASN A 212 -19.14 24.62 -21.25
N ASN A 213 -18.81 24.66 -19.96
CA ASN A 213 -19.06 23.62 -18.97
C ASN A 213 -18.43 22.25 -19.26
N LYS A 214 -17.42 22.20 -20.12
CA LYS A 214 -16.71 20.97 -20.48
C LYS A 214 -15.22 21.12 -20.26
N ILE A 215 -14.60 20.06 -19.74
CA ILE A 215 -13.15 19.99 -19.64
C ILE A 215 -12.53 19.81 -21.04
N GLN A 216 -11.56 20.66 -21.37
CA GLN A 216 -10.85 20.67 -22.66
C GLN A 216 -9.36 20.44 -22.40
N PRO A 217 -8.86 19.21 -22.58
CA PRO A 217 -7.43 18.92 -22.60
C PRO A 217 -6.75 19.64 -23.77
N PHE A 218 -5.63 20.32 -23.52
CA PHE A 218 -4.92 21.07 -24.58
C PHE A 218 -3.42 20.78 -24.65
N GLU A 219 -2.80 20.24 -23.59
CA GLU A 219 -1.38 19.89 -23.60
C GLU A 219 -1.13 18.62 -22.78
N LYS A 220 -0.45 17.64 -23.34
CA LYS A 220 -0.12 16.39 -22.64
C LYS A 220 1.09 16.60 -21.73
N ILE A 221 1.00 16.17 -20.47
CA ILE A 221 2.09 16.30 -19.50
C ILE A 221 2.82 14.99 -19.23
N LEU A 222 2.10 13.87 -19.16
CA LEU A 222 2.65 12.57 -18.76
C LEU A 222 1.89 11.44 -19.46
N ASP A 223 2.61 10.38 -19.81
CA ASP A 223 2.06 9.15 -20.39
C ASP A 223 1.97 8.05 -19.32
N GLU A 224 0.88 7.30 -19.33
CA GLU A 224 0.71 6.04 -18.59
C GLU A 224 0.98 6.13 -17.07
N VAL A 225 0.66 7.28 -16.48
CA VAL A 225 0.73 7.51 -15.04
C VAL A 225 -0.66 7.48 -14.41
N SER A 226 -0.73 7.07 -13.15
CA SER A 226 -1.92 7.24 -12.33
C SER A 226 -1.58 8.00 -11.05
N PHE A 227 -2.13 9.20 -10.94
CA PHE A 227 -2.04 10.04 -9.78
C PHE A 227 -2.90 9.52 -8.65
N PHE A 228 -2.38 9.61 -7.42
CA PHE A 228 -3.06 9.14 -6.24
C PHE A 228 -2.86 10.07 -5.05
N ASN A 229 -3.88 10.10 -4.19
CA ASN A 229 -3.84 10.71 -2.88
C ASN A 229 -4.50 9.75 -1.89
N TRP A 230 -4.01 9.79 -0.64
CA TRP A 230 -4.61 9.01 0.44
C TRP A 230 -5.62 9.86 1.21
N TYR A 231 -6.39 9.23 2.10
CA TYR A 231 -7.60 9.79 2.73
C TYR A 231 -7.45 11.21 3.29
N TYR A 232 -6.34 11.52 3.93
CA TYR A 232 -6.05 12.80 4.58
C TYR A 232 -5.08 13.67 3.80
N SER A 233 -4.63 13.23 2.62
CA SER A 233 -3.78 14.04 1.74
C SER A 233 -4.49 15.30 1.23
N TYR A 234 -5.82 15.43 1.39
CA TYR A 234 -6.51 16.68 1.09
C TYR A 234 -6.03 17.86 1.95
N ARG A 235 -5.45 17.62 3.12
CA ARG A 235 -4.89 18.69 3.96
C ARG A 235 -3.59 19.31 3.40
N CYS A 236 -2.99 18.69 2.38
CA CYS A 236 -1.91 19.32 1.59
C CYS A 236 -2.40 20.34 0.58
N LYS A 237 -3.69 20.33 0.29
CA LYS A 237 -4.23 21.04 -0.86
C LYS A 237 -4.25 22.52 -0.53
N ASN A 238 -3.36 23.27 -1.17
CA ASN A 238 -3.52 24.69 -1.42
C ASN A 238 -3.42 25.71 -0.27
N LEU A 239 -2.76 25.39 0.85
CA LEU A 239 -2.63 26.38 1.96
C LEU A 239 -1.87 27.67 1.58
N ASN A 240 -1.06 27.66 0.51
CA ASN A 240 -0.36 28.86 -0.01
C ASN A 240 -0.63 29.13 -1.50
N GLY A 241 -1.77 28.69 -2.05
CA GLY A 241 -2.13 28.96 -3.44
C GLY A 241 -1.37 28.15 -4.50
N THR A 242 -0.58 27.16 -4.07
CA THR A 242 0.22 26.32 -4.96
C THR A 242 -0.01 24.84 -4.64
N ASN A 243 -0.76 24.14 -5.49
CA ASN A 243 -0.90 22.67 -5.45
C ASN A 243 0.37 21.99 -6.00
N GLU A 244 1.50 22.20 -5.31
CA GLU A 244 2.82 21.88 -5.86
C GLU A 244 3.25 20.43 -5.72
N LEU A 245 2.48 19.51 -5.13
CA LEU A 245 2.96 18.15 -4.98
C LEU A 245 1.89 17.11 -5.29
N LEU A 246 2.02 16.47 -6.44
CA LEU A 246 1.19 15.35 -6.86
C LEU A 246 2.04 14.09 -6.88
N LYS A 247 1.50 12.99 -6.35
CA LYS A 247 2.13 11.68 -6.37
C LYS A 247 1.53 10.85 -7.50
N PHE A 248 2.36 10.11 -8.23
CA PHE A 248 1.88 9.20 -9.26
C PHE A 248 2.63 7.87 -9.25
N ASN A 249 1.92 6.83 -9.69
CA ASN A 249 2.50 5.54 -10.03
C ASN A 249 2.62 5.43 -11.55
N THR A 250 3.55 4.62 -12.03
CA THR A 250 3.62 4.22 -13.43
C THR A 250 3.12 2.79 -13.60
N LYS A 251 2.99 2.31 -14.85
CA LYS A 251 2.75 0.87 -15.11
C LYS A 251 3.86 -0.04 -14.60
N ASN A 252 5.08 0.49 -14.42
CA ASN A 252 6.16 -0.23 -13.80
C ASN A 252 6.12 0.02 -12.28
N ASP A 253 5.78 -0.99 -11.49
CA ASP A 253 5.69 -0.87 -10.03
C ASP A 253 7.02 -0.50 -9.35
N GLN A 254 8.14 -0.56 -10.08
CA GLN A 254 9.44 -0.08 -9.62
C GLN A 254 9.65 1.42 -9.79
N ILE A 255 8.78 2.08 -10.55
CA ILE A 255 8.90 3.49 -10.87
C ILE A 255 7.65 4.20 -10.36
N TYR A 256 7.89 5.10 -9.43
CA TYR A 256 6.91 6.03 -8.89
C TYR A 256 7.44 7.45 -9.08
N GLY A 257 6.62 8.46 -8.84
CA GLY A 257 7.09 9.82 -9.02
C GLY A 257 6.27 10.88 -8.36
N LEU A 258 6.81 12.09 -8.44
CA LEU A 258 6.26 13.31 -7.90
C LEU A 258 6.24 14.36 -9.00
N THR A 259 5.13 15.08 -9.09
CA THR A 259 5.02 16.26 -9.95
C THR A 259 4.94 17.49 -9.07
N THR A 260 5.71 18.52 -9.43
CA THR A 260 5.62 19.83 -8.79
C THR A 260 5.40 20.95 -9.79
N ILE A 261 4.62 21.95 -9.42
CA ILE A 261 4.28 23.08 -10.28
C ILE A 261 4.89 24.32 -9.65
N LYS A 262 5.79 25.00 -10.36
CA LYS A 262 6.41 26.25 -9.89
C LYS A 262 6.45 27.27 -11.01
N GLY A 263 5.69 28.36 -10.84
CA GLY A 263 5.51 29.36 -11.88
C GLY A 263 4.93 28.74 -13.15
N ASN A 264 5.63 28.90 -14.27
CA ASN A 264 5.23 28.37 -15.58
C ASN A 264 5.84 26.99 -15.91
N LYS A 265 6.34 26.26 -14.91
CA LYS A 265 7.01 24.96 -15.12
C LYS A 265 6.39 23.88 -14.28
N ILE A 266 6.21 22.73 -14.91
CA ILE A 266 5.85 21.47 -14.27
C ILE A 266 7.12 20.61 -14.23
N TYR A 267 7.58 20.29 -13.03
CA TYR A 267 8.72 19.41 -12.79
C TYR A 267 8.21 18.02 -12.48
N VAL A 268 8.75 17.03 -13.18
CA VAL A 268 8.43 15.61 -12.97
C VAL A 268 9.68 14.94 -12.43
N THR A 269 9.57 14.35 -11.26
CA THR A 269 10.65 13.59 -10.62
C THR A 269 10.27 12.13 -10.56
N TYR A 270 11.08 11.27 -11.18
CA TYR A 270 10.93 9.83 -11.10
C TYR A 270 11.83 9.27 -10.00
N LEU A 271 11.27 8.35 -9.23
CA LEU A 271 11.93 7.57 -8.21
C LEU A 271 11.95 6.13 -8.69
N VAL A 272 13.13 5.64 -9.02
CA VAL A 272 13.35 4.29 -9.57
C VAL A 272 13.87 3.42 -8.44
N ASN A 273 13.14 2.35 -8.15
CA ASN A 273 13.57 1.33 -7.20
C ASN A 273 14.32 0.22 -7.95
N ASP A 274 15.64 0.18 -7.75
CA ASP A 274 16.50 -0.86 -8.32
C ASP A 274 16.42 -2.19 -7.55
N VAL A 275 15.73 -2.22 -6.40
CA VAL A 275 15.44 -3.45 -5.65
C VAL A 275 14.17 -4.09 -6.17
N GLU A 276 14.19 -5.41 -6.37
CA GLU A 276 13.02 -6.18 -6.78
C GLU A 276 11.89 -6.04 -5.74
N LEU A 277 10.73 -5.48 -6.13
CA LEU A 277 9.57 -5.31 -5.25
C LEU A 277 8.56 -6.45 -5.33
N LYS A 278 8.66 -7.27 -6.39
CA LYS A 278 7.78 -8.42 -6.65
C LYS A 278 8.63 -9.57 -7.17
N PRO A 279 8.37 -10.81 -6.74
CA PRO A 279 9.10 -11.98 -7.23
C PRO A 279 8.89 -12.17 -8.73
N LYS A 280 9.97 -12.44 -9.47
CA LYS A 280 9.89 -12.97 -10.84
C LYS A 280 9.40 -14.41 -10.89
N THR A 281 8.66 -14.74 -11.94
CA THR A 281 8.37 -16.12 -12.32
C THR A 281 9.63 -16.78 -12.87
N LEU A 282 10.08 -17.87 -12.26
CA LEU A 282 11.31 -18.57 -12.62
C LEU A 282 11.08 -19.85 -13.45
N GLY A 283 9.87 -20.40 -13.45
CA GLY A 283 9.56 -21.67 -14.09
C GLY A 283 9.93 -22.89 -13.23
N ILE A 284 9.31 -24.03 -13.53
CA ILE A 284 9.46 -25.27 -12.75
C ILE A 284 10.90 -25.81 -12.72
N VAL A 285 11.65 -25.71 -13.84
CA VAL A 285 13.02 -26.21 -13.93
C VAL A 285 13.94 -25.50 -12.94
N ARG A 286 13.90 -24.15 -12.93
CA ARG A 286 14.69 -23.36 -11.98
C ARG A 286 14.19 -23.52 -10.55
N SER A 287 12.88 -23.68 -10.34
CA SER A 287 12.34 -23.97 -9.01
C SER A 287 12.87 -25.30 -8.45
N ASN A 288 12.89 -26.36 -9.26
CA ASN A 288 13.46 -27.66 -8.87
C ASN A 288 14.94 -27.55 -8.53
N GLU A 289 15.72 -26.87 -9.37
CA GLU A 289 17.15 -26.65 -9.11
C GLU A 289 17.37 -25.93 -7.76
N ILE A 290 16.57 -24.90 -7.46
CA ILE A 290 16.65 -24.20 -6.17
C ILE A 290 16.24 -25.11 -5.01
N PHE A 291 15.19 -25.93 -5.19
CA PHE A 291 14.73 -26.87 -4.18
C PHE A 291 15.76 -27.97 -3.87
N GLU A 292 16.39 -28.54 -4.89
CA GLU A 292 17.48 -29.53 -4.76
C GLU A 292 18.69 -28.91 -4.04
N ASN A 293 19.13 -27.71 -4.47
CA ASN A 293 20.22 -26.99 -3.79
C ASN A 293 19.91 -26.68 -2.32
N ARG A 294 18.65 -26.34 -1.99
CA ARG A 294 18.19 -26.15 -0.60
C ARG A 294 18.29 -27.45 0.17
N LEU A 295 17.80 -28.56 -0.38
CA LEU A 295 17.89 -29.88 0.25
C LEU A 295 19.36 -30.24 0.54
N GLU A 296 20.23 -30.17 -0.47
CA GLU A 296 21.66 -30.45 -0.30
C GLU A 296 22.29 -29.60 0.81
N THR A 297 22.03 -28.28 0.79
CA THR A 297 22.57 -27.34 1.80
C THR A 297 22.06 -27.66 3.21
N ILE A 298 20.76 -27.91 3.35
CA ILE A 298 20.12 -28.19 4.65
C ILE A 298 20.59 -29.53 5.21
N LEU A 299 20.75 -30.55 4.37
CA LEU A 299 21.03 -31.92 4.79
C LEU A 299 22.53 -32.19 5.02
N ALA A 300 23.43 -31.38 4.46
CA ALA A 300 24.87 -31.53 4.62
C ALA A 300 25.32 -31.50 6.10
N ASP A 301 24.84 -30.54 6.90
CA ASP A 301 25.06 -30.50 8.35
C ASP A 301 23.98 -29.65 9.06
N PHE A 302 22.74 -30.15 9.08
CA PHE A 302 21.60 -29.45 9.69
C PHE A 302 21.86 -28.97 11.13
N SER A 303 22.66 -29.71 11.90
CA SER A 303 22.96 -29.40 13.31
C SER A 303 23.81 -28.14 13.49
N LYS A 304 24.58 -27.76 12.45
CA LYS A 304 25.45 -26.59 12.41
C LYS A 304 24.98 -25.50 11.45
N LEU A 305 23.90 -25.74 10.72
CA LEU A 305 23.38 -24.81 9.72
C LEU A 305 23.03 -23.48 10.37
N THR A 306 23.71 -22.42 9.96
CA THR A 306 23.44 -21.05 10.45
C THR A 306 22.46 -20.32 9.54
N LEU A 307 21.76 -19.34 10.11
CA LEU A 307 20.89 -18.47 9.35
C LEU A 307 21.72 -17.63 8.36
N ALA A 308 22.87 -17.10 8.80
CA ALA A 308 23.76 -16.32 7.94
C ALA A 308 24.22 -17.07 6.67
N GLU A 309 24.54 -18.36 6.79
CA GLU A 309 24.89 -19.21 5.62
C GLU A 309 23.72 -19.34 4.65
N ILE A 310 22.51 -19.58 5.16
CA ILE A 310 21.30 -19.68 4.35
C ILE A 310 20.98 -18.35 3.66
N GLU A 311 21.08 -17.21 4.36
CA GLU A 311 20.84 -15.90 3.74
C GLU A 311 21.79 -15.67 2.55
N SER A 312 23.06 -16.04 2.70
CA SER A 312 24.04 -15.96 1.61
C SER A 312 23.66 -16.84 0.43
N LYS A 313 23.15 -18.05 0.69
CA LYS A 313 22.73 -19.00 -0.36
C LYS A 313 21.46 -18.57 -1.07
N GLU A 314 20.45 -18.11 -0.35
CA GLU A 314 19.20 -17.60 -0.93
C GLU A 314 19.46 -16.39 -1.85
N LYS A 315 20.42 -15.53 -1.46
CA LYS A 315 20.91 -14.44 -2.31
C LYS A 315 21.61 -14.93 -3.58
N GLU A 316 22.44 -15.97 -3.48
CA GLU A 316 23.10 -16.62 -4.62
C GLU A 316 22.07 -17.21 -5.59
N TRP A 317 21.04 -17.87 -5.06
CA TRP A 317 19.95 -18.47 -5.83
C TRP A 317 18.96 -17.45 -6.41
N LYS A 318 19.06 -16.18 -5.99
CA LYS A 318 18.19 -15.06 -6.39
C LYS A 318 16.72 -15.31 -6.02
N THR A 319 16.49 -15.86 -4.84
CA THR A 319 15.13 -16.00 -4.31
C THR A 319 14.64 -14.68 -3.74
N PHE A 320 13.33 -14.53 -3.63
CA PHE A 320 12.73 -13.27 -3.21
C PHE A 320 12.54 -13.26 -1.68
N ASP A 321 13.20 -12.35 -0.97
CA ASP A 321 13.07 -12.22 0.49
C ASP A 321 11.68 -11.71 0.86
N ILE A 322 10.97 -12.52 1.63
CA ILE A 322 9.62 -12.24 2.13
C ILE A 322 9.56 -12.29 3.67
N THR A 323 10.71 -12.11 4.30
CA THR A 323 10.86 -12.24 5.75
C THR A 323 9.88 -11.30 6.46
N PRO A 324 9.00 -11.84 7.32
CA PRO A 324 8.08 -11.03 8.09
C PRO A 324 8.86 -10.20 9.11
N ASN A 325 8.36 -9.01 9.39
CA ASN A 325 8.91 -8.11 10.39
C ASN A 325 8.33 -8.34 11.79
N HIS A 326 7.60 -9.43 12.00
CA HIS A 326 7.04 -9.85 13.27
C HIS A 326 7.45 -11.31 13.54
N LYS A 327 7.48 -11.70 14.82
CA LYS A 327 7.82 -13.06 15.21
C LYS A 327 6.77 -14.04 14.68
N ILE A 328 7.22 -15.09 14.03
CA ILE A 328 6.38 -16.24 13.66
C ILE A 328 6.75 -17.42 14.56
N GLY A 329 5.76 -17.93 15.29
CA GLY A 329 5.92 -19.15 16.07
C GLY A 329 5.96 -20.39 15.17
N ILE A 330 6.56 -21.46 15.69
CA ILE A 330 6.49 -22.79 15.08
C ILE A 330 5.65 -23.71 15.97
N GLY A 331 4.93 -24.67 15.38
CA GLY A 331 4.18 -25.65 16.16
C GLY A 331 5.10 -26.60 16.93
N ASP A 332 4.74 -26.96 18.16
CA ASP A 332 5.52 -27.84 19.05
C ASP A 332 5.90 -29.17 18.38
N SER A 333 5.06 -29.70 17.49
CA SER A 333 5.34 -30.93 16.73
C SER A 333 6.55 -30.86 15.81
N TRP A 334 6.97 -29.64 15.43
CA TRP A 334 8.13 -29.37 14.57
C TRP A 334 9.32 -28.78 15.35
N ASN A 335 9.18 -28.64 16.68
CA ASN A 335 10.24 -28.24 17.61
C ASN A 335 10.30 -29.20 18.81
N PRO A 336 10.54 -30.52 18.60
CA PRO A 336 10.44 -31.54 19.65
C PRO A 336 11.50 -31.40 20.76
N ASN A 337 12.56 -30.62 20.51
CA ASN A 337 13.62 -30.32 21.46
C ASN A 337 13.36 -29.04 22.27
N ASN A 338 12.23 -28.35 22.03
CA ASN A 338 11.83 -27.11 22.70
C ASN A 338 12.91 -26.01 22.61
N TYR A 339 13.53 -25.84 21.45
CA TYR A 339 14.44 -24.71 21.23
C TYR A 339 13.69 -23.39 21.37
N GLU A 340 14.36 -22.38 21.94
CA GLU A 340 13.87 -21.01 21.92
C GLU A 340 14.05 -20.45 20.50
N ILE A 341 12.95 -20.38 19.75
CA ILE A 341 12.91 -19.83 18.39
C ILE A 341 12.40 -18.41 18.47
N ASP A 342 13.25 -17.46 18.11
CA ASP A 342 12.99 -16.03 18.24
C ASP A 342 13.41 -15.21 17.02
N ILE A 343 13.93 -15.87 15.98
CA ILE A 343 14.21 -15.32 14.65
C ILE A 343 13.73 -16.27 13.55
N ASN A 344 13.21 -15.69 12.46
CA ASN A 344 12.85 -16.42 11.27
C ASN A 344 13.23 -15.64 10.00
N LYS A 345 13.53 -16.36 8.93
CA LYS A 345 13.77 -15.83 7.58
C LYS A 345 12.92 -16.57 6.57
N SER A 346 12.34 -15.84 5.62
CA SER A 346 11.42 -16.41 4.66
C SER A 346 11.75 -15.98 3.24
N TYR A 347 11.69 -16.91 2.30
CA TYR A 347 11.99 -16.66 0.90
C TYR A 347 10.94 -17.28 -0.02
N LEU A 348 10.76 -16.69 -1.19
CA LEU A 348 9.75 -17.07 -2.17
C LEU A 348 10.38 -17.32 -3.54
N VAL A 349 9.90 -18.38 -4.19
CA VAL A 349 10.12 -18.68 -5.61
C VAL A 349 8.75 -18.81 -6.28
N VAL A 350 8.52 -18.07 -7.36
CA VAL A 350 7.29 -18.22 -8.15
C VAL A 350 7.58 -19.16 -9.32
N GLU A 351 6.96 -20.33 -9.33
CA GLU A 351 7.15 -21.31 -10.40
C GLU A 351 6.38 -20.86 -11.64
N ASP A 352 5.09 -20.58 -11.48
CA ASP A 352 4.17 -20.14 -12.53
C ASP A 352 2.96 -19.38 -11.95
N SER A 353 1.92 -19.19 -12.75
CA SER A 353 0.68 -18.52 -12.34
C SER A 353 -0.17 -19.31 -11.34
N ILE A 354 0.14 -20.57 -11.09
CA ILE A 354 -0.60 -21.50 -10.24
C ILE A 354 0.18 -21.85 -8.98
N ILE A 355 1.48 -22.15 -9.06
CA ILE A 355 2.29 -22.60 -7.91
C ILE A 355 3.44 -21.63 -7.60
N SER A 356 3.59 -21.35 -6.31
CA SER A 356 4.75 -20.69 -5.73
C SER A 356 5.25 -21.47 -4.51
N ASN A 357 6.56 -21.41 -4.29
CA ASN A 357 7.28 -22.10 -3.23
C ASN A 357 7.76 -21.09 -2.19
N LEU A 358 7.22 -21.16 -0.99
CA LEU A 358 7.62 -20.39 0.18
C LEU A 358 8.47 -21.27 1.10
N ILE A 359 9.66 -20.82 1.47
CA ILE A 359 10.47 -21.45 2.52
C ILE A 359 10.54 -20.53 3.74
N MET A 360 10.53 -21.12 4.92
CA MET A 360 10.81 -20.42 6.17
C MET A 360 11.82 -21.20 7.00
N TYR A 361 12.87 -20.50 7.44
CA TYR A 361 13.91 -20.99 8.33
C TYR A 361 13.66 -20.43 9.73
N TYR A 362 13.60 -21.31 10.72
CA TYR A 362 13.39 -20.98 12.13
C TYR A 362 14.68 -21.20 12.90
N ALA A 363 15.20 -20.17 13.57
CA ALA A 363 16.50 -20.21 14.23
C ALA A 363 16.45 -19.62 15.65
N THR A 364 17.49 -19.94 16.43
CA THR A 364 17.72 -19.39 17.77
C THR A 364 18.74 -18.26 17.68
N LYS A 365 18.34 -17.03 17.99
CA LYS A 365 19.15 -15.81 17.82
C LYS A 365 20.49 -15.84 18.55
N GLU A 366 20.57 -16.45 19.73
CA GLU A 366 21.82 -16.55 20.49
C GLU A 366 22.90 -17.33 19.73
N THR A 367 22.49 -18.38 19.03
CA THR A 367 23.41 -19.31 18.36
C THR A 367 23.48 -19.13 16.85
N ASP A 368 22.54 -18.37 16.27
CA ASP A 368 22.27 -18.25 14.84
C ASP A 368 21.91 -19.58 14.13
N LEU A 369 21.73 -20.67 14.88
CA LEU A 369 21.51 -21.98 14.30
C LEU A 369 20.04 -22.22 13.94
N VAL A 370 19.83 -22.79 12.76
CA VAL A 370 18.53 -23.25 12.26
C VAL A 370 18.09 -24.50 13.04
N ARG A 371 16.82 -24.53 13.42
CA ARG A 371 16.18 -25.60 14.23
C ARG A 371 15.09 -26.34 13.49
N ALA A 372 14.42 -25.64 12.58
CA ALA A 372 13.40 -26.20 11.72
C ALA A 372 13.31 -25.40 10.42
N VAL A 373 12.84 -26.08 9.37
CA VAL A 373 12.55 -25.48 8.07
C VAL A 373 11.18 -25.93 7.64
N THR A 374 10.37 -25.01 7.13
CA THR A 374 9.10 -25.32 6.46
C THR A 374 9.18 -24.87 5.02
N ILE A 375 8.69 -25.69 4.09
CA ILE A 375 8.53 -25.33 2.69
C ILE A 375 7.08 -25.57 2.29
N ASP A 376 6.43 -24.55 1.76
CA ASP A 376 5.04 -24.56 1.33
C ASP A 376 4.97 -24.28 -0.17
N TRP A 377 4.36 -25.20 -0.92
CA TRP A 377 3.87 -24.91 -2.26
C TRP A 377 2.40 -24.55 -2.15
N GLU A 378 2.08 -23.33 -2.58
CA GLU A 378 0.76 -22.73 -2.46
C GLU A 378 0.37 -22.04 -3.76
N LYS A 379 -0.93 -21.73 -3.87
CA LYS A 379 -1.48 -21.01 -5.03
C LYS A 379 -0.74 -19.68 -5.20
N THR A 380 -0.15 -19.45 -6.36
CA THR A 380 0.53 -18.17 -6.66
C THR A 380 -0.47 -17.04 -6.50
N GLN A 381 -0.22 -16.16 -5.53
CA GLN A 381 -1.07 -15.02 -5.30
C GLN A 381 -0.81 -13.93 -6.35
N ASN A 382 -1.49 -13.99 -7.50
CA ASN A 382 -1.51 -12.88 -8.46
C ASN A 382 -2.35 -11.72 -7.93
N SER A 383 -2.04 -10.47 -8.32
CA SER A 383 -2.55 -9.19 -7.77
C SER A 383 -4.08 -9.06 -7.63
N ARG A 384 -4.86 -10.01 -8.14
CA ARG A 384 -6.31 -10.10 -7.98
C ARG A 384 -6.69 -11.44 -7.34
N ILE A 385 -7.50 -11.39 -6.28
CA ILE A 385 -8.18 -12.58 -5.76
C ILE A 385 -9.24 -12.94 -6.80
N GLU A 386 -8.91 -13.84 -7.72
CA GLU A 386 -9.88 -14.37 -8.69
C GLU A 386 -10.55 -15.62 -8.10
N PHE A 387 -11.84 -15.49 -7.78
CA PHE A 387 -12.71 -16.62 -7.43
C PHE A 387 -13.14 -17.35 -8.72
N GLY A 388 -12.19 -18.06 -9.34
CA GLY A 388 -12.43 -18.93 -10.50
C GLY A 388 -12.46 -20.41 -10.11
N ASN A 389 -13.28 -21.21 -10.79
CA ASN A 389 -13.52 -22.64 -10.51
C ASN A 389 -12.23 -23.48 -10.37
N GLU A 390 -12.01 -24.05 -9.17
CA GLU A 390 -10.72 -24.57 -8.68
C GLU A 390 -10.45 -26.05 -8.98
N LYS A 391 -11.29 -26.72 -9.79
CA LYS A 391 -11.08 -28.13 -10.16
C LYS A 391 -9.79 -28.37 -10.95
N SER A 392 -9.29 -27.39 -11.70
CA SER A 392 -8.03 -27.51 -12.46
C SER A 392 -6.78 -27.44 -11.59
N ALA A 393 -6.82 -26.78 -10.42
CA ALA A 393 -5.65 -26.63 -9.56
C ALA A 393 -5.33 -27.93 -8.78
N SER A 394 -6.34 -28.72 -8.39
CA SER A 394 -6.16 -29.93 -7.57
C SER A 394 -5.24 -30.99 -8.21
N GLU A 395 -5.36 -31.21 -9.53
CA GLU A 395 -4.51 -32.17 -10.24
C GLU A 395 -3.10 -31.64 -10.52
N VAL A 396 -2.96 -30.32 -10.71
CA VAL A 396 -1.65 -29.66 -10.82
C VAL A 396 -0.87 -29.84 -9.52
N PHE A 397 -1.51 -29.66 -8.35
CA PHE A 397 -0.87 -29.90 -7.05
C PHE A 397 -0.57 -31.38 -6.79
N LEU A 398 -1.42 -32.32 -7.21
CA LEU A 398 -1.10 -33.75 -7.09
C LEU A 398 0.12 -34.12 -7.95
N THR A 399 0.16 -33.65 -9.20
CA THR A 399 1.29 -33.88 -10.11
C THR A 399 2.57 -33.32 -9.49
N ARG A 400 2.51 -32.06 -9.01
CA ARG A 400 3.66 -31.42 -8.35
C ARG A 400 4.10 -32.17 -7.10
N PHE A 401 3.17 -32.63 -6.28
CA PHE A 401 3.49 -33.42 -5.09
C PHE A 401 4.25 -34.70 -5.44
N ASN A 402 3.80 -35.43 -6.46
CA ASN A 402 4.48 -36.64 -6.91
C ASN A 402 5.88 -36.35 -7.45
N ASP A 403 6.07 -35.25 -8.18
CA ASP A 403 7.39 -34.82 -8.66
C ASP A 403 8.34 -34.51 -7.50
N LEU A 404 7.86 -33.81 -6.46
CA LEU A 404 8.64 -33.49 -5.27
C LEU A 404 8.99 -34.76 -4.47
N VAL A 405 8.05 -35.70 -4.34
CA VAL A 405 8.32 -37.00 -3.71
C VAL A 405 9.36 -37.80 -4.50
N LEU A 406 9.34 -37.73 -5.84
CA LEU A 406 10.35 -38.38 -6.67
C LEU A 406 11.74 -37.78 -6.43
N ILE A 407 11.87 -36.44 -6.35
CA ILE A 407 13.12 -35.77 -6.00
C ILE A 407 13.60 -36.24 -4.62
N LEU A 408 12.71 -36.24 -3.62
CA LEU A 408 13.05 -36.69 -2.27
C LEU A 408 13.47 -38.16 -2.22
N ASN A 409 12.81 -39.05 -2.97
CA ASN A 409 13.17 -40.46 -3.02
C ASN A 409 14.55 -40.69 -3.67
N ASN A 410 14.89 -39.89 -4.69
CA ASN A 410 16.20 -39.96 -5.33
C ASN A 410 17.32 -39.55 -4.36
N GLU A 411 17.07 -38.51 -3.54
CA GLU A 411 18.06 -37.98 -2.59
C GLU A 411 18.14 -38.77 -1.27
N LEU A 412 17.01 -39.25 -0.75
CA LEU A 412 16.90 -39.81 0.60
C LEU A 412 16.67 -41.32 0.63
N GLY A 413 16.36 -41.92 -0.53
CA GLY A 413 15.82 -43.27 -0.62
C GLY A 413 14.35 -43.36 -0.21
N GLU A 414 13.89 -44.60 0.02
CA GLU A 414 12.49 -44.88 0.35
C GLU A 414 12.05 -44.27 1.70
N PRO A 415 10.81 -43.76 1.80
CA PRO A 415 10.27 -43.19 3.03
C PRO A 415 10.09 -44.24 4.12
N ASN A 416 10.25 -43.84 5.38
CA ASN A 416 9.97 -44.68 6.54
C ASN A 416 8.48 -44.87 6.80
N SER A 417 7.63 -43.93 6.36
CA SER A 417 6.18 -44.02 6.50
C SER A 417 5.45 -43.33 5.37
N ILE A 418 4.37 -43.96 4.90
CA ILE A 418 3.50 -43.45 3.83
C ILE A 418 2.05 -43.49 4.32
N ASN A 419 1.29 -42.41 4.09
CA ASN A 419 -0.17 -42.38 4.20
C ASN A 419 -0.74 -41.80 2.90
N GLU A 420 -1.62 -42.56 2.23
CA GLU A 420 -2.17 -42.21 0.91
C GLU A 420 -3.70 -42.06 0.95
N GLU A 421 -4.24 -41.31 1.90
CA GLU A 421 -5.65 -40.94 1.83
C GLU A 421 -5.93 -40.09 0.58
N LYS A 422 -7.09 -40.33 -0.06
CA LYS A 422 -7.45 -39.72 -1.36
C LYS A 422 -7.27 -38.18 -1.40
N LYS A 423 -7.55 -37.49 -0.29
CA LYS A 423 -7.44 -36.03 -0.16
C LYS A 423 -6.21 -35.56 0.64
N ASN A 424 -5.51 -36.46 1.33
CA ASN A 424 -4.38 -36.15 2.19
C ASN A 424 -3.28 -37.21 2.00
N GLN A 425 -2.24 -36.88 1.25
CA GLN A 425 -1.09 -37.79 1.10
C GLN A 425 0.07 -37.27 1.94
N SER A 426 0.79 -38.14 2.63
CA SER A 426 1.97 -37.74 3.41
C SER A 426 3.05 -38.81 3.45
N TYR A 427 4.29 -38.38 3.30
CA TYR A 427 5.48 -39.21 3.28
C TYR A 427 6.47 -38.67 4.33
N SER A 428 7.19 -39.56 5.00
CA SER A 428 8.18 -39.17 6.01
C SER A 428 9.47 -39.98 5.89
N TRP A 429 10.59 -39.28 6.01
CA TRP A 429 11.93 -39.84 6.12
C TRP A 429 12.53 -39.47 7.49
N THR A 430 13.31 -40.38 8.03
CA THR A 430 14.19 -40.20 9.18
C THR A 430 15.56 -40.69 8.72
N ILE A 431 16.45 -39.74 8.45
CA ILE A 431 17.79 -40.04 7.94
C ILE A 431 18.80 -40.13 9.10
N GLN A 432 20.04 -40.47 8.78
CA GLN A 432 21.14 -40.43 9.74
C GLN A 432 21.23 -39.03 10.38
N ASN A 433 21.65 -38.95 11.64
CA ASN A 433 21.68 -37.73 12.47
C ASN A 433 20.31 -37.24 12.99
N LYS A 434 19.31 -38.13 13.11
CA LYS A 434 17.98 -37.85 13.71
C LYS A 434 17.17 -36.75 12.99
N ILE A 435 17.50 -36.39 11.75
CA ILE A 435 16.73 -35.42 10.99
C ILE A 435 15.45 -36.08 10.47
N THR A 436 14.31 -35.46 10.73
CA THR A 436 13.00 -35.87 10.22
C THR A 436 12.58 -34.94 9.11
N ILE A 437 12.19 -35.52 7.97
CA ILE A 437 11.62 -34.82 6.82
C ILE A 437 10.21 -35.36 6.63
N LYS A 438 9.22 -34.47 6.47
CA LYS A 438 7.83 -34.85 6.22
C LYS A 438 7.27 -33.96 5.13
N ILE A 439 6.71 -34.55 4.08
CA ILE A 439 5.96 -33.83 3.05
C ILE A 439 4.50 -34.27 3.08
N LYS A 440 3.56 -33.34 2.96
CA LYS A 440 2.12 -33.58 2.98
C LYS A 440 1.43 -32.77 1.90
N LEU A 441 0.61 -33.44 1.11
CA LEU A 441 -0.38 -32.83 0.22
C LEU A 441 -1.73 -32.73 0.95
N THR A 442 -2.33 -31.54 0.92
CA THR A 442 -3.71 -31.31 1.38
C THR A 442 -4.53 -30.81 0.20
N ARG A 443 -5.61 -31.52 -0.16
CA ARG A 443 -6.54 -31.12 -1.22
C ARG A 443 -7.97 -30.98 -0.70
N GLN A 444 -8.47 -29.76 -0.69
CA GLN A 444 -9.85 -29.39 -0.34
C GLN A 444 -10.46 -28.55 -1.45
N ASP A 445 -11.79 -28.42 -1.46
CA ASP A 445 -12.55 -27.86 -2.58
C ASP A 445 -12.05 -26.46 -3.00
N ASN A 446 -11.52 -25.68 -2.04
CA ASN A 446 -10.91 -24.37 -2.30
C ASN A 446 -9.50 -24.16 -1.71
N TYR A 447 -8.79 -25.25 -1.40
CA TYR A 447 -7.46 -25.17 -0.79
C TYR A 447 -6.60 -26.35 -1.19
N ASN A 448 -5.56 -26.07 -1.97
CA ASN A 448 -4.53 -27.03 -2.33
C ASN A 448 -3.19 -26.49 -1.83
N ASN A 449 -2.47 -27.31 -1.06
CA ASN A 449 -1.17 -26.97 -0.50
C ASN A 449 -0.33 -28.23 -0.40
N ILE A 450 0.97 -28.10 -0.67
CA ILE A 450 1.97 -29.09 -0.33
C ILE A 450 2.85 -28.45 0.74
N ARG A 451 2.98 -29.10 1.90
CA ARG A 451 3.84 -28.66 2.98
C ARG A 451 4.91 -29.68 3.24
N MET A 452 6.16 -29.25 3.23
CA MET A 452 7.30 -29.99 3.74
C MET A 452 7.81 -29.36 5.03
N VAL A 453 8.21 -30.19 5.99
CA VAL A 453 8.89 -29.76 7.22
C VAL A 453 10.15 -30.59 7.44
N ILE A 454 11.22 -29.93 7.88
CA ILE A 454 12.52 -30.54 8.21
C ILE A 454 12.89 -30.09 9.63
N TYR A 455 13.19 -31.03 10.52
CA TYR A 455 13.58 -30.72 11.90
C TYR A 455 14.37 -31.86 12.55
N GLU A 456 15.12 -31.55 13.61
CA GLU A 456 15.85 -32.56 14.39
C GLU A 456 14.90 -33.27 15.37
N ARG A 457 14.96 -34.60 15.42
CA ARG A 457 14.21 -35.43 16.37
C ARG A 457 14.98 -35.56 17.69
N LYS A 458 14.23 -35.61 18.79
CA LYS A 458 14.75 -35.87 20.13
C LYS A 458 15.45 -37.23 20.24
#